data_AF-A0A7C5E0A4-F1
#
_entry.id   AF-A0A7C5E0A4-F1
#
_cell.length_a   1.000
_cell.length_b   1.000
_cell.length_c   1.000
_cell.angle_alpha   90.00
_cell.angle_beta   90.00
_cell.angle_gamma   90.00
#
_symmetry.space_group_name_H-M   'P 1'
#
loop_
_entity.id
_entity.type
_entity.pdbx_description
1 polymer ?
#
loop_
_entity_poly.entity_id
_entity_poly.type
_entity_poly.pdbx_seq_one_letter_code
_entity_poly.pdbx_strand_id
1 'polypeptide(L)'
;MPSVLTPGELYKKAIESLQSSADPERALEGKRYFKPEEEVFMLGLKAARIREKAREFYDLIKSHWDQDQAVELCEKMIPNKYLEAKAFCLLVLERFVSSLNKKHFFQIKEWINKNYCANWSTIDLLCCDILSPLIAAYPDLMDEVTSWTRSENRWLRRASIVSFIKPAREGRYIDVVQKTAQKLFPDGDDLVQKANGWILRESGKTDRGRLERFLLKNGKNIPRTTLRYAIERFPEKRRKEILEKTKK
;
A
#
# COMPACT_ATOMS: atom_id res chain seq x y z
N MET A 1 -29.71 26.07 5.31
CA MET A 1 -29.02 24.78 5.51
C MET A 1 -27.56 24.98 5.14
N PRO A 2 -26.57 24.47 5.89
CA PRO A 2 -25.19 24.52 5.39
C PRO A 2 -25.14 23.81 4.03
N SER A 3 -24.52 24.43 3.02
CA SER A 3 -24.40 23.80 1.71
C SER A 3 -23.56 22.53 1.83
N VAL A 4 -23.99 21.46 1.16
CA VAL A 4 -23.21 20.22 1.06
C VAL A 4 -21.86 20.58 0.42
N LEU A 5 -20.76 20.27 1.10
CA LEU A 5 -19.43 20.53 0.57
C LEU A 5 -19.21 19.71 -0.69
N THR A 6 -18.85 20.37 -1.78
CA THR A 6 -18.38 19.70 -3.00
C THR A 6 -16.97 19.12 -2.77
N PRO A 7 -16.52 18.13 -3.58
CA PRO A 7 -15.15 17.63 -3.52
C PRO A 7 -14.08 18.71 -3.65
N GLY A 8 -14.33 19.76 -4.45
CA GLY A 8 -13.44 20.91 -4.59
C GLY A 8 -13.37 21.79 -3.33
N GLU A 9 -14.49 22.02 -2.65
CA GLU A 9 -14.52 22.79 -1.39
C GLU A 9 -13.88 22.01 -0.25
N LEU A 10 -14.15 20.70 -0.15
CA LEU A 10 -13.53 19.83 0.85
C LEU A 10 -12.01 19.77 0.64
N TYR A 11 -11.55 19.66 -0.62
CA TYR A 11 -10.13 19.71 -0.98
C TYR A 11 -9.45 20.95 -0.40
N LYS A 12 -9.99 22.15 -0.67
CA LYS A 12 -9.40 23.42 -0.20
C LYS A 12 -9.33 23.46 1.33
N LYS A 13 -10.45 23.17 2.00
CA LYS A 13 -10.53 23.15 3.46
C LYS A 13 -9.59 22.13 4.09
N ALA A 14 -9.45 20.95 3.48
CA ALA A 14 -8.57 19.90 3.98
C ALA A 14 -7.09 20.30 3.85
N ILE A 15 -6.68 20.87 2.73
CA ILE A 15 -5.31 21.34 2.53
C ILE A 15 -4.97 22.46 3.52
N GLU A 16 -5.83 23.45 3.69
CA GLU A 16 -5.65 24.52 4.68
C GLU A 16 -5.53 23.96 6.10
N SER A 17 -6.41 23.01 6.47
CA SER A 17 -6.39 22.36 7.78
C SER A 17 -5.15 21.51 8.03
N LEU A 18 -4.61 20.85 6.99
CA LEU A 18 -3.37 20.09 7.09
C LEU A 18 -2.16 21.04 7.23
N GLN A 19 -2.11 22.10 6.43
CA GLN A 19 -1.02 23.08 6.46
C GLN A 19 -0.97 23.87 7.77
N SER A 20 -2.11 24.24 8.36
CA SER A 20 -2.16 24.92 9.65
C SER A 20 -1.67 24.05 10.81
N SER A 21 -1.57 22.74 10.61
CA SER A 21 -1.08 21.76 11.58
C SER A 21 0.32 21.24 11.23
N ALA A 22 1.04 21.93 10.34
CA ALA A 22 2.38 21.54 9.90
C ALA A 22 3.42 21.69 11.02
N ASP A 23 4.37 20.77 11.02
CA ASP A 23 5.52 20.70 11.92
C ASP A 23 6.79 20.54 11.05
N PRO A 24 7.51 21.64 10.74
CA PRO A 24 8.65 21.60 9.85
C PRO A 24 9.82 20.74 10.34
N GLU A 25 10.07 20.71 11.66
CA GLU A 25 11.15 19.89 12.23
C GLU A 25 10.86 18.41 12.00
N ARG A 26 9.64 18.00 12.31
CA ARG A 26 9.20 16.62 12.08
C ARG A 26 9.12 16.26 10.60
N ALA A 27 8.80 17.22 9.73
CA ALA A 27 8.83 17.02 8.28
C ALA A 27 10.26 16.67 7.80
N LEU A 28 11.28 17.36 8.31
CA LEU A 28 12.69 17.09 8.00
C LEU A 28 13.13 15.71 8.49
N GLU A 29 12.74 15.33 9.71
CA GLU A 29 13.03 14.00 10.25
C GLU A 29 12.35 12.89 9.43
N GLY A 30 11.07 13.07 9.11
CA GLY A 30 10.28 12.11 8.35
C GLY A 30 10.84 11.86 6.94
N LYS A 31 11.38 12.89 6.29
CA LYS A 31 11.99 12.78 4.96
C LYS A 31 13.15 11.78 4.92
N ARG A 32 13.85 11.53 6.04
CA ARG A 32 14.98 10.59 6.14
C ARG A 32 14.60 9.12 5.92
N TYR A 33 13.32 8.77 6.02
CA TYR A 33 12.82 7.42 5.75
C TYR A 33 12.61 7.11 4.27
N PHE A 34 12.67 8.13 3.42
CA PHE A 34 12.46 8.01 1.98
C PHE A 34 13.77 8.17 1.24
N LYS A 35 13.88 7.48 0.10
CA LYS A 35 15.03 7.68 -0.77
C LYS A 35 14.87 8.99 -1.56
N PRO A 36 15.95 9.70 -1.91
CA PRO A 36 15.85 10.97 -2.64
C PRO A 36 15.02 10.89 -3.93
N GLU A 37 15.11 9.76 -4.65
CA GLU A 37 14.37 9.52 -5.90
C GLU A 37 12.86 9.33 -5.73
N GLU A 38 12.35 9.20 -4.50
CA GLU A 38 10.89 9.15 -4.23
C GLU A 38 10.26 10.55 -4.15
N GLU A 39 11.08 11.63 -4.18
CA GLU A 39 10.65 13.04 -4.20
C GLU A 39 9.54 13.39 -3.18
N VAL A 40 9.65 12.86 -1.96
CA VAL A 40 8.61 13.02 -0.93
C VAL A 40 8.68 14.40 -0.27
N PHE A 41 7.53 15.08 -0.21
CA PHE A 41 7.32 16.30 0.57
C PHE A 41 6.39 16.00 1.74
N MET A 42 6.69 16.58 2.90
CA MET A 42 5.95 16.34 4.14
C MET A 42 5.59 17.65 4.81
N LEU A 43 4.42 17.68 5.45
CA LEU A 43 3.98 18.72 6.38
C LEU A 43 4.39 18.39 7.82
N GLY A 44 4.76 17.15 8.13
CA GLY A 44 5.26 16.73 9.44
C GLY A 44 4.18 16.23 10.40
N LEU A 45 2.94 16.01 9.95
CA LEU A 45 1.88 15.58 10.87
C LEU A 45 2.14 14.15 11.38
N LYS A 46 1.73 13.87 12.63
CA LYS A 46 1.64 12.50 13.14
C LYS A 46 0.47 11.78 12.46
N ALA A 47 0.63 10.50 12.16
CA ALA A 47 -0.43 9.68 11.56
C ALA A 47 -1.74 9.72 12.35
N ALA A 48 -1.68 9.82 13.68
CA ALA A 48 -2.87 10.00 14.53
C ALA A 48 -3.65 11.28 14.20
N ARG A 49 -2.97 12.41 13.99
CA ARG A 49 -3.59 13.69 13.63
C ARG A 49 -4.19 13.67 12.22
N ILE A 50 -3.55 12.97 11.28
CA ILE A 50 -4.11 12.80 9.93
C ILE A 50 -5.42 11.99 10.00
N ARG A 51 -5.46 10.91 10.79
CA ARG A 51 -6.68 10.10 10.99
C ARG A 51 -7.79 10.84 11.69
N GLU A 52 -7.45 11.67 12.68
CA GLU A 52 -8.40 12.56 13.35
C GLU A 52 -9.04 13.53 12.35
N LYS A 53 -8.23 14.29 11.60
CA LYS A 53 -8.72 15.20 10.56
C LYS A 53 -9.55 14.47 9.50
N ALA A 54 -9.11 13.31 9.02
CA ALA A 54 -9.87 12.53 8.04
C ALA A 54 -11.25 12.12 8.59
N ARG A 55 -11.35 11.79 9.89
CA ARG A 55 -12.63 11.48 10.55
C ARG A 55 -13.52 12.72 10.65
N GLU A 56 -12.97 13.84 11.12
CA GLU A 56 -13.70 15.12 11.22
C GLU A 56 -14.31 15.52 9.87
N PHE A 57 -13.51 15.47 8.80
CA PHE A 57 -13.96 15.83 7.47
C PHE A 57 -14.95 14.81 6.89
N TYR A 58 -14.73 13.51 7.15
CA TYR A 58 -15.70 12.47 6.78
C TYR A 58 -17.06 12.70 7.46
N ASP A 59 -17.09 13.12 8.72
CA ASP A 59 -18.34 13.40 9.44
C ASP A 59 -19.15 14.55 8.82
N LEU A 60 -18.51 15.47 8.10
CA LEU A 60 -19.18 16.54 7.34
C LEU A 60 -19.85 16.05 6.05
N ILE A 61 -19.37 14.94 5.47
CA ILE A 61 -19.77 14.47 4.14
C ILE A 61 -20.53 13.15 4.14
N LYS A 62 -20.42 12.34 5.20
CA LYS A 62 -20.90 10.93 5.22
C LYS A 62 -22.39 10.74 4.92
N SER A 63 -23.21 11.77 5.14
CA SER A 63 -24.66 11.71 4.89
C SER A 63 -25.04 12.19 3.48
N HIS A 64 -24.09 12.69 2.70
CA HIS A 64 -24.35 13.39 1.44
C HIS A 64 -23.46 12.94 0.30
N TRP A 65 -22.33 12.30 0.60
CA TRP A 65 -21.41 11.81 -0.41
C TRP A 65 -21.62 10.34 -0.73
N ASP A 66 -21.36 10.00 -1.99
CA ASP A 66 -21.16 8.64 -2.46
C ASP A 66 -19.68 8.34 -2.74
N GLN A 67 -19.41 7.14 -3.25
CA GLN A 67 -18.07 6.71 -3.62
C GLN A 67 -17.46 7.51 -4.78
N ASP A 68 -18.27 8.02 -5.72
CA ASP A 68 -17.77 8.75 -6.88
C ASP A 68 -17.22 10.11 -6.44
N GLN A 69 -17.91 10.80 -5.51
CA GLN A 69 -17.43 12.04 -4.92
C GLN A 69 -16.17 11.83 -4.06
N ALA A 70 -16.08 10.72 -3.33
CA ALA A 70 -14.88 10.35 -2.58
C ALA A 70 -13.68 10.08 -3.51
N VAL A 71 -13.91 9.41 -4.64
CA VAL A 71 -12.89 9.20 -5.68
C VAL A 71 -12.50 10.53 -6.33
N GLU A 72 -13.45 11.43 -6.61
CA GLU A 72 -13.16 12.76 -7.17
C GLU A 72 -12.29 13.60 -6.22
N LEU A 73 -12.52 13.52 -4.90
CA LEU A 73 -11.63 14.14 -3.92
C LEU A 73 -10.20 13.58 -4.04
N CYS A 74 -10.05 12.26 -4.12
CA CYS A 74 -8.75 11.62 -4.30
C CYS A 74 -8.08 12.04 -5.61
N GLU A 75 -8.81 12.16 -6.72
CA GLU A 75 -8.27 12.65 -8.00
C GLU A 75 -7.65 14.03 -7.88
N LYS A 76 -8.15 14.89 -6.97
CA LYS A 76 -7.57 16.20 -6.66
C LYS A 76 -6.40 16.14 -5.66
N MET A 77 -6.46 15.24 -4.67
CA MET A 77 -5.47 15.19 -3.57
C MET A 77 -4.27 14.29 -3.84
N ILE A 78 -4.43 13.19 -4.55
CA ILE A 78 -3.34 12.24 -4.85
C ILE A 78 -2.19 12.87 -5.65
N PRO A 79 -2.43 13.75 -6.63
CA PRO A 79 -1.36 14.50 -7.31
C PRO A 79 -0.63 15.51 -6.42
N ASN A 80 -1.17 15.86 -5.25
CA ASN A 80 -0.55 16.83 -4.35
C ASN A 80 0.82 16.34 -3.87
N LYS A 81 1.81 17.23 -3.80
CA LYS A 81 3.19 16.86 -3.41
C LYS A 81 3.30 16.35 -1.97
N TYR A 82 2.43 16.79 -1.07
CA TYR A 82 2.51 16.45 0.36
C TYR A 82 1.95 15.07 0.66
N LEU A 83 2.76 14.24 1.34
CA LEU A 83 2.40 12.88 1.74
C LEU A 83 1.12 12.84 2.59
N GLU A 84 0.93 13.84 3.46
CA GLU A 84 -0.22 13.93 4.36
C GLU A 84 -1.52 14.21 3.61
N ALA A 85 -1.48 14.95 2.49
CA ALA A 85 -2.66 15.16 1.64
C ALA A 85 -3.10 13.84 0.99
N LYS A 86 -2.13 13.04 0.51
CA LYS A 86 -2.38 11.70 -0.05
C LYS A 86 -2.95 10.77 1.01
N ALA A 87 -2.32 10.71 2.19
CA ALA A 87 -2.80 9.87 3.30
C ALA A 87 -4.20 10.27 3.75
N PHE A 88 -4.49 11.57 3.89
CA PHE A 88 -5.80 12.07 4.26
C PHE A 88 -6.89 11.59 3.30
N CYS A 89 -6.71 11.78 1.99
CA CYS A 89 -7.76 11.42 1.03
C CYS A 89 -7.99 9.91 0.98
N LEU A 90 -6.94 9.10 1.11
CA LEU A 90 -7.08 7.63 1.15
C LEU A 90 -7.80 7.16 2.41
N LEU A 91 -7.58 7.81 3.56
CA LEU A 91 -8.32 7.52 4.80
C LEU A 91 -9.80 7.93 4.70
N VAL A 92 -10.12 8.97 3.92
CA VAL A 92 -11.52 9.31 3.62
C VAL A 92 -12.13 8.29 2.67
N LEU A 93 -11.44 7.94 1.58
CA LEU A 93 -11.89 6.95 0.58
C LEU A 93 -12.11 5.56 1.20
N GLU A 94 -11.29 5.16 2.16
CA GLU A 94 -11.44 3.89 2.90
C GLU A 94 -12.85 3.76 3.50
N ARG A 95 -13.48 4.87 3.91
CA ARG A 95 -14.84 4.86 4.49
C ARG A 95 -15.93 4.54 3.48
N PHE A 96 -15.64 4.63 2.18
CA PHE A 96 -16.52 4.31 1.06
C PHE A 96 -16.13 3.02 0.36
N VAL A 97 -15.13 2.27 0.86
CA VAL A 97 -14.54 1.12 0.15
C VAL A 97 -15.55 0.03 -0.19
N SER A 98 -16.57 -0.18 0.64
CA SER A 98 -17.63 -1.16 0.41
C SER A 98 -18.51 -0.84 -0.81
N SER A 99 -18.54 0.42 -1.23
CA SER A 99 -19.33 0.90 -2.37
C SER A 99 -18.50 1.05 -3.64
N LEU A 100 -17.18 0.85 -3.57
CA LEU A 100 -16.31 0.88 -4.75
C LEU A 100 -16.60 -0.31 -5.69
N ASN A 101 -16.23 -0.13 -6.96
CA ASN A 101 -16.49 -1.10 -8.01
C ASN A 101 -15.36 -1.09 -9.05
N LYS A 102 -15.47 -1.91 -10.09
CA LYS A 102 -14.42 -2.07 -11.11
C LYS A 102 -14.07 -0.76 -11.83
N LYS A 103 -15.03 0.16 -12.03
CA LYS A 103 -14.75 1.49 -12.61
C LYS A 103 -13.72 2.23 -11.75
N HIS A 104 -13.95 2.27 -10.44
CA HIS A 104 -13.05 2.92 -9.48
C HIS A 104 -11.68 2.25 -9.42
N PHE A 105 -11.62 0.92 -9.55
CA PHE A 105 -10.35 0.20 -9.65
C PHE A 105 -9.48 0.71 -10.81
N PHE A 106 -10.07 0.93 -12.00
CA PHE A 106 -9.32 1.45 -13.14
C PHE A 106 -8.87 2.90 -12.94
N GLN A 107 -9.67 3.76 -12.28
CA GLN A 107 -9.23 5.10 -11.89
C GLN A 107 -8.04 5.05 -10.92
N ILE A 108 -8.08 4.15 -9.94
CA ILE A 108 -6.98 3.93 -8.99
C ILE A 108 -5.72 3.43 -9.71
N LYS A 109 -5.86 2.47 -10.63
CA LYS A 109 -4.74 1.99 -11.46
C LYS A 109 -4.09 3.15 -12.22
N GLU A 110 -4.88 4.06 -12.76
CA GLU A 110 -4.37 5.26 -13.44
C GLU A 110 -3.59 6.20 -12.51
N TRP A 111 -3.97 6.34 -11.24
CA TRP A 111 -3.16 7.09 -10.27
C TRP A 111 -1.77 6.49 -10.07
N ILE A 112 -1.68 5.15 -10.06
CA ILE A 112 -0.40 4.43 -9.93
C ILE A 112 0.43 4.59 -11.21
N ASN A 113 -0.20 4.43 -12.39
CA ASN A 113 0.45 4.63 -13.70
C ASN A 113 1.07 6.03 -13.83
N LYS A 114 0.35 7.06 -13.38
CA LYS A 114 0.81 8.46 -13.37
C LYS A 114 1.83 8.78 -12.29
N ASN A 115 2.31 7.77 -11.53
CA ASN A 115 3.25 7.93 -10.43
C ASN A 115 2.78 8.87 -9.32
N TYR A 116 1.46 9.10 -9.18
CA TYR A 116 0.96 9.93 -8.08
C TYR A 116 1.11 9.23 -6.71
N CYS A 117 1.25 7.90 -6.71
CA CYS A 117 1.53 7.09 -5.52
C CYS A 117 3.01 6.70 -5.39
N ALA A 118 3.95 7.46 -5.98
CA ALA A 118 5.34 7.05 -6.14
C ALA A 118 6.23 7.13 -4.88
N ASN A 119 5.77 6.57 -3.77
CA ASN A 119 6.55 6.31 -2.56
C ASN A 119 5.94 5.10 -1.83
N TRP A 120 6.76 4.38 -1.07
CA TRP A 120 6.31 3.16 -0.40
C TRP A 120 5.14 3.41 0.58
N SER A 121 5.07 4.57 1.22
CA SER A 121 4.03 4.89 2.21
C SER A 121 2.64 5.02 1.58
N THR A 122 2.52 5.78 0.48
CA THR A 122 1.24 6.03 -0.20
C THR A 122 0.74 4.77 -0.90
N ILE A 123 1.61 4.10 -1.66
CA ILE A 123 1.22 2.89 -2.39
C ILE A 123 0.80 1.77 -1.43
N ASP A 124 1.46 1.64 -0.28
CA ASP A 124 1.12 0.60 0.70
C ASP A 124 -0.24 0.85 1.34
N LEU A 125 -0.54 2.12 1.69
CA LEU A 125 -1.84 2.52 2.21
C LEU A 125 -2.95 2.23 1.18
N LEU A 126 -2.75 2.67 -0.06
CA LEU A 126 -3.69 2.43 -1.16
C LEU A 126 -3.93 0.92 -1.38
N CYS A 127 -2.87 0.12 -1.38
CA CYS A 127 -2.95 -1.32 -1.59
C CYS A 127 -3.69 -2.03 -0.45
N CYS A 128 -3.33 -1.72 0.79
CA CYS A 128 -3.87 -2.41 1.96
C CYS A 128 -5.31 -2.00 2.26
N ASP A 129 -5.66 -0.73 2.10
CA ASP A 129 -6.93 -0.19 2.58
C ASP A 129 -7.97 -0.08 1.47
N ILE A 130 -7.55 0.04 0.20
CA ILE A 130 -8.47 0.25 -0.93
C ILE A 130 -8.43 -0.93 -1.93
N LEU A 131 -7.26 -1.29 -2.46
CA LEU A 131 -7.18 -2.37 -3.46
C LEU A 131 -7.49 -3.75 -2.86
N SER A 132 -7.03 -4.04 -1.65
CA SER A 132 -7.27 -5.35 -1.02
C SER A 132 -8.75 -5.66 -0.83
N PRO A 133 -9.58 -4.74 -0.28
CA PRO A 133 -11.03 -4.96 -0.23
C PRO A 133 -11.69 -5.00 -1.61
N LEU A 134 -11.25 -4.18 -2.58
CA LEU A 134 -11.75 -4.22 -3.95
C LEU A 134 -11.54 -5.58 -4.62
N ILE A 135 -10.34 -6.16 -4.49
CA ILE A 135 -10.05 -7.51 -5.01
C ILE A 135 -10.91 -8.56 -4.30
N ALA A 136 -11.17 -8.40 -3.01
CA ALA A 136 -12.05 -9.30 -2.28
C ALA A 136 -13.51 -9.23 -2.76
N ALA A 137 -13.99 -8.04 -3.10
CA ALA A 137 -15.33 -7.82 -3.66
C ALA A 137 -15.44 -8.26 -5.13
N TYR A 138 -14.37 -8.14 -5.91
CA TYR A 138 -14.31 -8.51 -7.33
C TYR A 138 -13.09 -9.41 -7.61
N PRO A 139 -13.18 -10.72 -7.34
CA PRO A 139 -12.05 -11.65 -7.43
C PRO A 139 -11.40 -11.74 -8.81
N ASP A 140 -12.10 -11.39 -9.89
CA ASP A 140 -11.53 -11.36 -11.24
C ASP A 140 -10.46 -10.27 -11.42
N LEU A 141 -10.45 -9.23 -10.56
CA LEU A 141 -9.37 -8.25 -10.51
C LEU A 141 -8.04 -8.83 -10.01
N MET A 142 -8.05 -10.03 -9.41
CA MET A 142 -6.84 -10.68 -8.93
C MET A 142 -5.86 -10.99 -10.05
N ASP A 143 -6.35 -11.46 -11.20
CA ASP A 143 -5.51 -11.76 -12.36
C ASP A 143 -4.89 -10.48 -12.93
N GLU A 144 -5.68 -9.41 -13.00
CA GLU A 144 -5.22 -8.08 -13.39
C GLU A 144 -4.10 -7.58 -12.47
N VAL A 145 -4.32 -7.58 -11.15
CA VAL A 145 -3.33 -7.10 -10.16
C VAL A 145 -2.07 -7.96 -10.15
N THR A 146 -2.18 -9.29 -10.26
CA THR A 146 -1.00 -10.16 -10.30
C THR A 146 -0.27 -10.12 -11.65
N SER A 147 -0.89 -9.64 -12.72
CA SER A 147 -0.21 -9.38 -13.99
C SER A 147 0.80 -8.22 -13.89
N TRP A 148 0.56 -7.29 -12.96
CA TRP A 148 1.40 -6.11 -12.74
C TRP A 148 2.84 -6.43 -12.34
N THR A 149 3.16 -7.68 -11.95
CA THR A 149 4.54 -8.14 -11.74
C THR A 149 5.45 -7.91 -12.95
N ARG A 150 4.86 -7.79 -14.16
CA ARG A 150 5.58 -7.57 -15.43
C ARG A 150 5.67 -6.09 -15.84
N SER A 151 5.06 -5.17 -15.09
CA SER A 151 5.05 -3.76 -15.44
C SER A 151 6.43 -3.14 -15.32
N GLU A 152 6.77 -2.19 -16.20
CA GLU A 152 7.95 -1.33 -16.05
C GLU A 152 7.82 -0.38 -14.85
N ASN A 153 6.59 -0.04 -14.46
CA ASN A 153 6.32 0.78 -13.29
C ASN A 153 6.54 -0.02 -11.99
N ARG A 154 7.53 0.40 -11.20
CA ARG A 154 7.88 -0.25 -9.92
C ARG A 154 6.72 -0.29 -8.92
N TRP A 155 5.85 0.71 -8.95
CA TRP A 155 4.74 0.85 -8.01
C TRP A 155 3.59 -0.09 -8.37
N LEU A 156 3.38 -0.37 -9.65
CA LEU A 156 2.50 -1.46 -10.08
C LEU A 156 3.07 -2.82 -9.66
N ARG A 157 4.37 -3.07 -9.84
CA ARG A 157 5.01 -4.31 -9.36
C ARG A 157 4.90 -4.46 -7.85
N ARG A 158 5.11 -3.40 -7.07
CA ARG A 158 4.90 -3.40 -5.62
C ARG A 158 3.42 -3.63 -5.27
N ALA A 159 2.49 -2.96 -5.93
CA ALA A 159 1.06 -3.12 -5.69
C ALA A 159 0.57 -4.55 -5.99
N SER A 160 1.18 -5.23 -6.98
CA SER A 160 0.88 -6.61 -7.34
C SER A 160 1.03 -7.59 -6.17
N ILE A 161 1.88 -7.25 -5.20
CA ILE A 161 2.14 -8.10 -4.04
C ILE A 161 1.55 -7.51 -2.75
N VAL A 162 1.66 -6.19 -2.54
CA VAL A 162 1.19 -5.54 -1.31
C VAL A 162 -0.33 -5.62 -1.14
N SER A 163 -1.09 -5.64 -2.24
CA SER A 163 -2.56 -5.75 -2.21
C SER A 163 -3.07 -7.04 -1.55
N PHE A 164 -2.21 -8.04 -1.38
CA PHE A 164 -2.57 -9.33 -0.76
C PHE A 164 -2.11 -9.46 0.70
N ILE A 165 -1.50 -8.42 1.31
CA ILE A 165 -0.93 -8.52 2.66
C ILE A 165 -1.96 -8.83 3.73
N LYS A 166 -3.08 -8.09 3.76
CA LYS A 166 -4.15 -8.31 4.74
C LYS A 166 -4.74 -9.73 4.63
N PRO A 167 -5.20 -10.20 3.45
CA PRO A 167 -5.71 -11.57 3.33
C PRO A 167 -4.64 -12.64 3.60
N ALA A 168 -3.38 -12.44 3.18
CA ALA A 168 -2.30 -13.41 3.44
C ALA A 168 -2.02 -13.60 4.93
N ARG A 169 -2.07 -12.51 5.71
CA ARG A 169 -1.95 -12.54 7.18
C ARG A 169 -3.02 -13.42 7.83
N GLU A 170 -4.19 -13.51 7.22
CA GLU A 170 -5.34 -14.31 7.66
C GLU A 170 -5.32 -15.73 7.07
N GLY A 171 -4.27 -16.13 6.34
CA GLY A 171 -4.19 -17.44 5.70
C GLY A 171 -4.94 -17.55 4.37
N ARG A 172 -5.41 -16.44 3.79
CA ARG A 172 -6.12 -16.41 2.50
C ARG A 172 -5.16 -16.14 1.34
N TYR A 173 -5.51 -16.64 0.16
CA TYR A 173 -4.77 -16.44 -1.10
C TYR A 173 -3.29 -16.88 -1.08
N ILE A 174 -2.91 -17.80 -0.20
CA ILE A 174 -1.49 -18.18 -0.01
C ILE A 174 -0.85 -18.72 -1.30
N ASP A 175 -1.58 -19.50 -2.10
CA ASP A 175 -1.08 -19.98 -3.40
C ASP A 175 -0.85 -18.85 -4.40
N VAL A 176 -1.74 -17.86 -4.42
CA VAL A 176 -1.61 -16.67 -5.27
C VAL A 176 -0.40 -15.86 -4.84
N VAL A 177 -0.26 -15.61 -3.53
CA VAL A 177 0.90 -14.91 -2.94
C VAL A 177 2.20 -15.60 -3.30
N GLN A 178 2.30 -16.92 -3.11
CA GLN A 178 3.53 -17.67 -3.40
C GLN A 178 3.88 -17.66 -4.89
N LYS A 179 2.89 -17.79 -5.78
CA LYS A 179 3.09 -17.69 -7.23
C LYS A 179 3.54 -16.28 -7.65
N THR A 180 2.88 -15.24 -7.14
CA THR A 180 3.23 -13.84 -7.44
C THR A 180 4.61 -13.49 -6.88
N ALA A 181 4.94 -13.95 -5.67
CA ALA A 181 6.25 -13.78 -5.08
C ALA A 181 7.38 -14.39 -5.93
N GLN A 182 7.16 -15.59 -6.48
CA GLN A 182 8.11 -16.25 -7.39
C GLN A 182 8.33 -15.45 -8.68
N LYS A 183 7.26 -14.91 -9.27
CA LYS A 183 7.36 -14.06 -10.47
C LYS A 183 8.23 -12.81 -10.22
N LEU A 184 8.28 -12.32 -8.99
CA LEU A 184 9.08 -11.16 -8.59
C LEU A 184 10.50 -11.51 -8.16
N PHE A 185 10.92 -12.78 -8.10
CA PHE A 185 12.31 -13.11 -7.72
C PHE A 185 13.38 -12.50 -8.64
N PRO A 186 13.17 -12.37 -9.97
CA PRO A 186 14.15 -11.70 -10.84
C PRO A 186 14.19 -10.17 -10.71
N ASP A 187 13.25 -9.55 -9.97
CA ASP A 187 13.13 -8.09 -9.90
C ASP A 187 14.34 -7.47 -9.16
N GLY A 188 15.05 -6.54 -9.79
CA GLY A 188 16.21 -5.87 -9.20
C GLY A 188 15.86 -4.78 -8.19
N ASP A 189 14.59 -4.43 -8.04
CA ASP A 189 14.15 -3.30 -7.24
C ASP A 189 14.08 -3.63 -5.74
N ASP A 190 14.87 -2.92 -4.94
CA ASP A 190 14.93 -3.09 -3.48
C ASP A 190 13.58 -2.89 -2.77
N LEU A 191 12.75 -1.93 -3.21
CA LEU A 191 11.43 -1.71 -2.59
C LEU A 191 10.49 -2.85 -2.95
N VAL A 192 10.53 -3.36 -4.18
CA VAL A 192 9.71 -4.52 -4.57
C VAL A 192 10.15 -5.77 -3.79
N GLN A 193 11.45 -6.03 -3.65
CA GLN A 193 11.95 -7.18 -2.88
C GLN A 193 11.61 -7.08 -1.38
N LYS A 194 11.65 -5.88 -0.78
CA LYS A 194 11.19 -5.67 0.60
C LYS A 194 9.70 -6.00 0.76
N ALA A 195 8.85 -5.57 -0.19
CA ALA A 195 7.43 -5.92 -0.19
C ALA A 195 7.21 -7.44 -0.38
N ASN A 196 7.98 -8.07 -1.27
CA ASN A 196 7.92 -9.50 -1.52
C ASN A 196 8.25 -10.31 -0.25
N GLY A 197 9.34 -9.94 0.43
CA GLY A 197 9.70 -10.56 1.70
C GLY A 197 8.69 -10.27 2.82
N TRP A 198 8.13 -9.05 2.86
CA TRP A 198 7.10 -8.68 3.82
C TRP A 198 5.86 -9.56 3.66
N ILE A 199 5.30 -9.70 2.46
CA ILE A 199 4.10 -10.54 2.30
C ILE A 199 4.37 -12.01 2.65
N LEU A 200 5.57 -12.54 2.32
CA LEU A 200 5.92 -13.90 2.65
C LEU A 200 5.95 -14.09 4.16
N ARG A 201 6.55 -13.14 4.90
CA ARG A 201 6.52 -13.11 6.37
C ARG A 201 5.09 -13.11 6.91
N GLU A 202 4.19 -12.31 6.32
CA GLU A 202 2.78 -12.24 6.75
C GLU A 202 2.03 -13.54 6.44
N SER A 203 2.25 -14.15 5.26
CA SER A 203 1.65 -15.42 4.86
C SER A 203 2.04 -16.60 5.75
N GLY A 204 3.19 -16.53 6.42
CA GLY A 204 3.67 -17.54 7.36
C GLY A 204 3.14 -17.39 8.78
N LYS A 205 2.29 -16.40 9.07
CA LYS A 205 1.72 -16.21 10.42
C LYS A 205 0.74 -17.32 10.81
N THR A 206 -0.06 -17.79 9.86
CA THR A 206 -1.03 -18.88 10.06
C THR A 206 -0.40 -20.25 9.84
N ASP A 207 0.55 -20.38 8.91
CA ASP A 207 1.29 -21.62 8.66
C ASP A 207 2.76 -21.34 8.33
N ARG A 208 3.58 -21.29 9.39
CA ARG A 208 5.04 -21.10 9.28
C ARG A 208 5.70 -22.26 8.53
N GLY A 209 5.18 -23.48 8.67
CA GLY A 209 5.73 -24.67 8.02
C GLY A 209 5.58 -24.61 6.50
N ARG A 210 4.44 -24.12 6.00
CA ARG A 210 4.22 -23.89 4.57
C ARG A 210 5.13 -22.81 4.01
N LEU A 211 5.32 -21.70 4.73
CA LEU A 211 6.29 -20.68 4.35
C LEU A 211 7.70 -21.28 4.27
N GLU A 212 8.12 -22.02 5.28
CA GLU A 212 9.44 -22.64 5.31
C GLU A 212 9.67 -23.60 4.15
N ARG A 213 8.72 -24.51 3.87
CA ARG A 213 8.80 -25.42 2.72
C ARG A 213 8.92 -24.64 1.40
N PHE A 214 8.16 -23.56 1.25
CA PHE A 214 8.27 -22.67 0.09
C PHE A 214 9.66 -22.03 -0.02
N LEU A 215 10.22 -21.51 1.09
CA LEU A 215 11.55 -20.89 1.09
C LEU A 215 12.65 -21.89 0.72
N LEU A 216 12.63 -23.08 1.34
CA LEU A 216 13.62 -24.12 1.07
C LEU A 216 13.52 -24.67 -0.36
N LYS A 217 12.29 -24.84 -0.88
CA LYS A 217 12.07 -25.31 -2.26
C LYS A 217 12.65 -24.34 -3.30
N ASN A 218 12.50 -23.03 -3.10
CA ASN A 218 12.99 -22.04 -4.04
C ASN A 218 14.49 -21.70 -3.84
N GLY A 219 15.00 -21.88 -2.62
CA GLY A 219 16.42 -21.87 -2.33
C GLY A 219 17.15 -20.64 -2.85
N LYS A 220 18.21 -20.88 -3.64
CA LYS A 220 19.09 -19.87 -4.24
C LYS A 220 18.42 -18.88 -5.18
N ASN A 221 17.19 -19.17 -5.64
CA ASN A 221 16.45 -18.27 -6.52
C ASN A 221 15.82 -17.09 -5.76
N ILE A 222 15.69 -17.18 -4.44
CA ILE A 222 15.09 -16.11 -3.63
C ILE A 222 16.12 -14.98 -3.43
N PRO A 223 15.78 -13.72 -3.75
CA PRO A 223 16.62 -12.58 -3.45
C PRO A 223 16.92 -12.46 -1.95
N ARG A 224 18.16 -12.08 -1.60
CA ARG A 224 18.59 -12.06 -0.19
C ARG A 224 17.78 -11.09 0.66
N THR A 225 17.37 -9.94 0.10
CA THR A 225 16.46 -9.00 0.77
C THR A 225 15.12 -9.65 1.10
N THR A 226 14.48 -10.28 0.11
CA THR A 226 13.21 -11.01 0.26
C THR A 226 13.30 -12.10 1.31
N LEU A 227 14.33 -12.92 1.26
CA LEU A 227 14.53 -14.00 2.22
C LEU A 227 14.68 -13.47 3.65
N ARG A 228 15.52 -12.43 3.86
CA ARG A 228 15.75 -11.86 5.19
C ARG A 228 14.48 -11.30 5.83
N TYR A 229 13.64 -10.64 5.03
CA TYR A 229 12.33 -10.16 5.47
C TYR A 229 11.38 -11.33 5.78
N ALA A 230 11.31 -12.33 4.89
CA ALA A 230 10.43 -13.48 5.05
C ALA A 230 10.70 -14.27 6.35
N ILE A 231 11.97 -14.38 6.76
CA ILE A 231 12.38 -15.16 7.95
C ILE A 231 12.51 -14.32 9.22
N GLU A 232 12.19 -13.02 9.22
CA GLU A 232 12.41 -12.13 10.36
C GLU A 232 11.82 -12.67 11.68
N ARG A 233 10.68 -13.36 11.60
CA ARG A 233 9.93 -13.90 12.74
C ARG A 233 10.23 -15.37 13.06
N PHE A 234 11.20 -15.98 12.39
CA PHE A 234 11.67 -17.32 12.75
C PHE A 234 12.61 -17.26 13.96
N PRO A 235 12.67 -18.32 14.78
CA PRO A 235 13.71 -18.45 15.80
C PRO A 235 15.11 -18.30 15.19
N GLU A 236 16.04 -17.70 15.93
CA GLU A 236 17.38 -17.35 15.41
C GLU A 236 18.12 -18.56 14.82
N LYS A 237 18.13 -19.68 15.54
CA LYS A 237 18.73 -20.94 15.05
C LYS A 237 18.16 -21.33 13.68
N ARG A 238 16.84 -21.25 13.54
CA ARG A 238 16.17 -21.63 12.29
C ARG A 238 16.41 -20.63 11.17
N ARG A 239 16.49 -19.34 11.47
CA ARG A 239 16.89 -18.31 10.50
C ARG A 239 18.25 -18.61 9.90
N LYS A 240 19.24 -18.94 10.74
CA LYS A 240 20.60 -19.30 10.30
C LYS A 240 20.56 -20.53 9.38
N GLU A 241 19.86 -21.59 9.80
CA GLU A 241 19.72 -22.81 9.00
C GLU A 241 19.08 -22.55 7.62
N ILE A 242 18.00 -21.77 7.54
CA ILE A 242 17.37 -21.40 6.27
C ILE A 242 18.35 -20.57 5.42
N LEU A 243 19.00 -19.56 6.01
CA LEU A 243 19.97 -18.73 5.29
C LEU A 243 21.10 -19.53 4.67
N GLU A 244 21.64 -20.52 5.39
CA GLU A 244 22.65 -21.45 4.89
C GLU A 244 22.11 -22.36 3.79
N LYS A 245 20.97 -23.03 4.00
CA LYS A 245 20.38 -23.97 3.03
C LYS A 245 19.94 -23.31 1.71
N THR A 246 19.74 -22.00 1.72
CA THR A 246 19.35 -21.20 0.56
C THR A 246 20.51 -20.40 -0.04
N LYS A 247 21.76 -20.57 0.44
CA LYS A 247 22.94 -19.99 -0.20
C LYS A 247 23.09 -20.51 -1.64
N LYS A 248 23.63 -19.65 -2.50
CA LYS A 248 24.11 -20.04 -3.83
C LYS A 248 25.28 -20.99 -3.70
#